data_AF-A0A1C3P5D2-F1
#
_entry.id   AF-A0A1C3P5D2-F1
#
_cell.length_a   1.000
_cell.length_b   1.000
_cell.length_c   1.000
_cell.angle_alpha   90.00
_cell.angle_beta   90.00
_cell.angle_gamma   90.00
#
_symmetry.space_group_name_H-M   'P 1'
#
loop_
_entity.id
_entity.type
_entity.pdbx_description
1 polymer ?
#
loop_
_entity_poly.entity_id
_entity_poly.type
_entity_poly.pdbx_seq_one_letter_code
_entity_poly.pdbx_strand_id
1 'polypeptide(L)'
;MTKLWMRHEQRPDEHRAPLVPADAAELVSSGIEVTVEHSPHRTFPIEEYLAVGATAAPVGSWRDAVAEVHTPYPFEAVQPPTIAGENFEVYPNRDGVPFVAQYGVPAGWRLRTFVRGTLRLAGWQDAWQRVFAMVKSGDAEESAMARCVSLPVACGVNRILSGRAAPGLACAATTAEEADEWLEFLNGHGLHFEFHERM
;
A
#
# COMPACT_ATOMS: atom_id res chain seq x y z
N MET A 1 4.31 -14.88 6.31
CA MET A 1 4.22 -16.34 6.05
C MET A 1 4.72 -16.58 4.64
N THR A 2 5.73 -17.43 4.48
CA THR A 2 6.42 -17.61 3.18
C THR A 2 5.67 -18.62 2.33
N LYS A 3 5.46 -18.32 1.05
CA LYS A 3 4.76 -19.20 0.11
C LYS A 3 5.67 -19.54 -1.07
N LEU A 4 5.63 -20.78 -1.53
CA LEU A 4 6.34 -21.26 -2.71
C LEU A 4 5.33 -21.87 -3.68
N TRP A 5 5.38 -21.45 -4.95
CA TRP A 5 4.48 -21.93 -5.99
C TRP A 5 5.26 -22.63 -7.11
N MET A 6 5.12 -23.95 -7.20
CA MET A 6 5.72 -24.75 -8.28
C MET A 6 4.77 -24.83 -9.47
N ARG A 7 5.05 -24.02 -10.49
CA ARG A 7 4.29 -23.99 -11.75
C ARG A 7 4.48 -25.26 -12.59
N HIS A 8 3.56 -25.47 -13.53
CA HIS A 8 3.75 -26.41 -14.62
C HIS A 8 4.80 -25.89 -15.63
N GLU A 9 5.70 -26.77 -16.09
CA GLU A 9 6.59 -26.49 -17.21
C GLU A 9 5.86 -26.66 -18.55
N GLN A 10 6.08 -25.75 -19.49
CA GLN A 10 5.33 -25.75 -20.76
C GLN A 10 6.03 -26.51 -21.89
N ARG A 11 7.33 -26.79 -21.72
CA ARG A 11 8.14 -27.46 -22.75
C ARG A 11 7.77 -28.94 -22.75
N PRO A 12 7.31 -29.52 -23.89
CA PRO A 12 6.83 -30.90 -23.92
C PRO A 12 7.87 -31.95 -23.49
N ASP A 13 9.16 -31.64 -23.66
CA ASP A 13 10.32 -32.47 -23.31
C ASP A 13 10.84 -32.24 -21.88
N GLU A 14 10.28 -31.27 -21.14
CA GLU A 14 10.72 -30.92 -19.80
C GLU A 14 9.89 -31.65 -18.74
N HIS A 15 10.36 -32.83 -18.34
CA HIS A 15 9.71 -33.64 -17.32
C HIS A 15 10.23 -33.37 -15.90
N ARG A 16 11.31 -32.62 -15.73
CA ARG A 16 11.92 -32.41 -14.40
C ARG A 16 11.02 -31.53 -13.52
N ALA A 17 11.13 -31.72 -12.22
CA ALA A 17 10.53 -30.83 -11.23
C ALA A 17 11.65 -30.05 -10.51
N PRO A 18 11.52 -28.73 -10.30
CA PRO A 18 12.49 -27.94 -9.55
C PRO A 18 12.48 -28.23 -8.05
N LEU A 19 11.42 -28.89 -7.57
CA LEU A 19 11.24 -29.33 -6.19
C LEU A 19 10.77 -30.78 -6.24
N VAL A 20 11.46 -31.70 -5.58
CA VAL A 20 10.99 -33.10 -5.46
C VAL A 20 10.07 -33.24 -4.24
N PRO A 21 9.23 -34.29 -4.14
CA PRO A 21 8.30 -34.46 -3.01
C PRO A 21 8.97 -34.49 -1.63
N ALA A 22 10.19 -35.05 -1.53
CA ALA A 22 10.96 -35.06 -0.28
C ALA A 22 11.31 -33.65 0.19
N ASP A 23 11.85 -32.81 -0.69
CA ASP A 23 12.17 -31.40 -0.39
C ASP A 23 10.89 -30.60 -0.08
N ALA A 24 9.78 -30.90 -0.77
CA ALA A 24 8.48 -30.28 -0.48
C ALA A 24 8.02 -30.60 0.95
N ALA A 25 8.26 -31.82 1.44
CA ALA A 25 7.95 -32.21 2.81
C ALA A 25 8.77 -31.40 3.83
N GLU A 26 10.06 -31.18 3.56
CA GLU A 26 10.93 -30.37 4.41
C GLU A 26 10.42 -28.91 4.49
N LEU A 27 10.06 -28.32 3.36
CA LEU A 27 9.50 -26.97 3.30
C LEU A 27 8.18 -26.86 4.07
N VAL A 28 7.25 -27.79 3.86
CA VAL A 28 5.97 -27.81 4.57
C VAL A 28 6.19 -27.98 6.08
N SER A 29 7.09 -28.88 6.50
CA SER A 29 7.42 -29.07 7.91
C SER A 29 8.04 -27.83 8.56
N SER A 30 8.70 -26.99 7.77
CA SER A 30 9.28 -25.71 8.18
C SER A 30 8.26 -24.56 8.19
N GLY A 31 6.98 -24.84 7.91
CA GLY A 31 5.90 -23.85 7.91
C GLY A 31 5.79 -23.02 6.62
N ILE A 32 6.41 -23.47 5.52
CA ILE A 32 6.26 -22.84 4.20
C ILE A 32 5.06 -23.46 3.49
N GLU A 33 4.15 -22.62 3.01
CA GLU A 33 3.04 -23.08 2.18
C GLU A 33 3.55 -23.41 0.77
N VAL A 34 3.45 -24.68 0.37
CA VAL A 34 3.85 -25.14 -0.96
C VAL A 34 2.61 -25.40 -1.81
N THR A 35 2.48 -24.68 -2.92
CA THR A 35 1.43 -24.91 -3.93
C THR A 35 2.07 -25.52 -5.19
N VAL A 36 1.44 -26.54 -5.74
CA VAL A 36 1.93 -27.30 -6.88
C VAL A 36 0.86 -27.34 -7.97
N GLU A 37 1.17 -26.83 -9.16
CA GLU A 37 0.24 -26.94 -10.28
C GLU A 37 0.12 -28.38 -10.78
N HIS A 38 -1.08 -28.75 -11.24
CA HIS A 38 -1.28 -29.95 -12.05
C HIS A 38 -0.32 -29.94 -13.24
N SER A 39 0.15 -31.13 -13.63
CA SER A 39 1.00 -31.29 -14.80
C SER A 39 0.67 -32.60 -15.51
N PRO A 40 0.47 -32.59 -16.84
CA PRO A 40 0.28 -33.79 -17.62
C PRO A 40 1.57 -34.60 -17.82
N HIS A 41 2.75 -34.04 -17.53
CA HIS A 41 4.03 -34.66 -17.89
C HIS A 41 5.17 -34.51 -16.87
N ARG A 42 4.95 -33.88 -15.71
CA ARG A 42 5.96 -33.83 -14.64
C ARG A 42 6.30 -35.25 -14.19
N THR A 43 7.58 -35.51 -13.95
CA THR A 43 8.09 -36.84 -13.55
C THR A 43 7.55 -37.32 -12.20
N PHE A 44 7.17 -36.40 -11.32
CA PHE A 44 6.55 -36.71 -10.03
C PHE A 44 5.05 -36.41 -10.11
N PRO A 45 4.18 -37.39 -9.85
CA PRO A 45 2.74 -37.22 -9.82
C PRO A 45 2.33 -36.24 -8.69
N ILE A 46 1.20 -35.55 -8.85
CA ILE A 46 0.80 -34.49 -7.93
C ILE A 46 0.44 -35.05 -6.54
N GLU A 47 -0.02 -36.29 -6.50
CA GLU A 47 -0.42 -37.04 -5.32
C GLU A 47 0.73 -37.16 -4.30
N GLU A 48 1.98 -37.28 -4.78
CA GLU A 48 3.16 -37.33 -3.91
C GLU A 48 3.40 -36.00 -3.18
N TYR A 49 3.08 -34.86 -3.80
CA TYR A 49 3.15 -33.55 -3.15
C TYR A 49 2.00 -33.33 -2.17
N LEU A 50 0.80 -33.78 -2.53
CA LEU A 50 -0.37 -33.69 -1.64
C LEU A 50 -0.18 -34.53 -0.37
N ALA A 51 0.45 -35.71 -0.49
CA ALA A 51 0.74 -36.58 0.64
C ALA A 51 1.67 -35.94 1.69
N VAL A 52 2.50 -34.98 1.28
CA VAL A 52 3.43 -34.25 2.17
C VAL A 52 2.88 -32.89 2.61
N GLY A 53 1.61 -32.59 2.33
CA GLY A 53 0.91 -31.39 2.79
C GLY A 53 0.98 -30.18 1.85
N ALA A 54 1.46 -30.35 0.62
CA ALA A 54 1.34 -29.31 -0.40
C ALA A 54 -0.12 -29.17 -0.91
N THR A 55 -0.44 -28.06 -1.54
CA THR A 55 -1.77 -27.80 -2.13
C THR A 55 -1.71 -27.88 -3.65
N ALA A 56 -2.74 -28.44 -4.30
CA ALA A 56 -2.83 -28.46 -5.77
C ALA A 56 -3.40 -27.16 -6.33
N ALA A 57 -2.99 -26.79 -7.54
CA ALA A 57 -3.58 -25.69 -8.30
C ALA A 57 -3.72 -26.02 -9.81
N PRO A 58 -4.66 -25.38 -10.54
CA PRO A 58 -4.77 -25.55 -11.99
C PRO A 58 -3.51 -25.11 -12.74
N VAL A 59 -3.26 -25.70 -13.90
CA VAL A 59 -2.16 -25.31 -14.80
C VAL A 59 -2.23 -23.81 -15.13
N GLY A 60 -1.14 -23.08 -14.90
CA GLY A 60 -1.01 -21.67 -15.26
C GLY A 60 -1.65 -20.66 -14.30
N SER A 61 -2.32 -21.14 -13.24
CA SER A 61 -2.98 -20.29 -12.23
C SER A 61 -2.01 -19.52 -11.32
N TRP A 62 -0.71 -19.83 -11.36
CA TRP A 62 0.32 -19.03 -10.69
C TRP A 62 0.30 -17.55 -11.07
N ARG A 63 -0.22 -17.21 -12.25
CA ARG A 63 -0.35 -15.83 -12.73
C ARG A 63 -1.40 -15.03 -11.96
N ASP A 64 -2.39 -15.74 -11.41
CA ASP A 64 -3.45 -15.18 -10.59
C ASP A 64 -3.09 -15.28 -9.10
N ALA A 65 -1.99 -15.94 -8.76
CA ALA A 65 -1.48 -16.08 -7.40
C ALA A 65 -0.80 -14.80 -6.86
N VAL A 66 -0.97 -13.65 -7.52
CA VAL A 66 -0.53 -12.37 -6.97
C VAL A 66 -1.37 -12.13 -5.73
N ALA A 67 -0.74 -12.16 -4.56
CA ALA A 67 -1.43 -11.86 -3.33
C ALA A 67 -1.88 -10.40 -3.37
N GLU A 68 -3.17 -10.16 -3.57
CA GLU A 68 -3.75 -8.85 -3.31
C GLU A 68 -3.57 -8.55 -1.82
N VAL A 69 -2.78 -7.53 -1.52
CA VAL A 69 -2.60 -7.06 -0.16
C VAL A 69 -3.59 -5.91 0.04
N HIS A 70 -4.65 -6.19 0.79
CA HIS A 70 -5.55 -5.15 1.26
C HIS A 70 -4.99 -4.54 2.54
N THR A 71 -4.85 -3.22 2.58
CA THR A 71 -4.54 -2.47 3.80
C THR A 71 -5.64 -1.44 4.04
N PRO A 72 -6.09 -1.25 5.30
CA PRO A 72 -7.02 -0.17 5.64
C PRO A 72 -6.47 1.21 5.26
N TYR A 73 -5.15 1.40 5.34
CA TYR A 73 -4.51 2.67 5.00
C TYR A 73 -3.26 2.48 4.13
N PRO A 74 -3.13 3.19 3.00
CA PRO A 74 -1.97 3.14 2.12
C PRO A 74 -0.60 3.17 2.82
N PHE A 75 -0.44 4.04 3.82
CA PHE A 75 0.81 4.25 4.55
C PHE A 75 1.18 3.11 5.51
N GLU A 76 0.35 2.08 5.66
CA GLU A 76 0.71 0.84 6.37
C GLU A 76 1.39 -0.18 5.46
N ALA A 77 1.33 0.01 4.14
CA ALA A 77 1.98 -0.83 3.15
C ALA A 77 3.21 -0.14 2.52
N VAL A 78 3.96 0.62 3.33
CA VAL A 78 5.21 1.26 2.88
C VAL A 78 6.26 0.19 2.62
N GLN A 79 6.87 0.26 1.44
CA GLN A 79 8.02 -0.55 1.05
C GLN A 79 9.24 0.35 0.87
N PRO A 80 10.44 -0.09 1.30
CA PRO A 80 11.66 0.71 1.16
C PRO A 80 12.54 0.24 -0.02
N PRO A 81 12.24 0.59 -1.28
CA PRO A 81 13.09 0.20 -2.40
C PRO A 81 14.38 1.03 -2.44
N THR A 82 15.46 0.39 -2.88
CA THR A 82 16.68 1.08 -3.33
C THR A 82 16.63 1.24 -4.84
N ILE A 83 16.66 2.48 -5.33
CA ILE A 83 16.63 2.80 -6.77
C ILE A 83 17.88 3.62 -7.08
N ALA A 84 18.71 3.11 -8.00
CA ALA A 84 19.98 3.76 -8.38
C ALA A 84 20.93 4.07 -7.19
N GLY A 85 20.87 3.27 -6.12
CA GLY A 85 21.70 3.46 -4.93
C GLY A 85 21.11 4.39 -3.87
N GLU A 86 19.95 5.00 -4.13
CA GLU A 86 19.22 5.83 -3.16
C GLU A 86 18.08 5.05 -2.51
N ASN A 87 17.85 5.31 -1.22
CA ASN A 87 16.78 4.69 -0.45
C ASN A 87 15.52 5.56 -0.50
N PHE A 88 14.40 4.92 -0.84
CA PHE A 88 13.10 5.56 -0.89
C PHE A 88 12.10 4.81 -0.02
N GLU A 89 10.99 5.46 0.24
CA GLU A 89 9.79 4.90 0.86
C GLU A 89 8.64 5.04 -0.13
N VAL A 90 7.96 3.93 -0.41
CA VAL A 90 6.89 3.86 -1.41
C VAL A 90 5.66 3.24 -0.80
N TYR A 91 4.51 3.89 -0.94
CA TYR A 91 3.23 3.34 -0.55
C TYR A 91 2.26 3.27 -1.73
N PRO A 92 1.36 2.27 -1.76
CA PRO A 92 0.37 2.12 -2.82
C PRO A 92 -0.68 3.23 -2.74
N ASN A 93 -0.83 4.03 -3.80
CA ASN A 93 -1.85 5.10 -3.82
C ASN A 93 -3.14 4.67 -4.53
N ARG A 94 -3.08 3.66 -5.40
CA ARG A 94 -4.20 3.06 -6.16
C ARG A 94 -3.70 1.86 -6.96
N ASP A 95 -4.62 1.07 -7.53
CA ASP A 95 -4.25 0.10 -8.58
C ASP A 95 -3.67 0.84 -9.80
N GLY A 96 -2.39 0.54 -10.06
CA GLY A 96 -1.65 1.13 -11.15
C GLY A 96 -1.74 0.36 -12.47
N VAL A 97 -2.10 -0.93 -12.44
CA VAL A 97 -2.05 -1.82 -13.61
C VAL A 97 -2.85 -1.27 -14.80
N PRO A 98 -4.05 -0.69 -14.63
CA PRO A 98 -4.81 -0.12 -15.75
C PRO A 98 -4.08 1.02 -16.49
N PHE A 99 -3.07 1.64 -15.87
CA PHE A 99 -2.37 2.80 -16.41
C PHE A 99 -1.13 2.42 -17.22
N VAL A 100 -0.72 1.15 -17.24
CA VAL A 100 0.48 0.68 -17.97
C VAL A 100 0.47 1.14 -19.43
N ALA A 101 -0.68 1.03 -20.10
CA ALA A 101 -0.83 1.45 -21.50
C ALA A 101 -0.62 2.96 -21.70
N GLN A 102 -0.97 3.79 -20.72
CA GLN A 102 -0.81 5.25 -20.81
C GLN A 102 0.66 5.70 -20.78
N TYR A 103 1.54 4.88 -20.19
CA TYR A 103 2.98 5.14 -20.15
C TYR A 103 3.71 4.67 -21.42
N GLY A 104 2.99 4.17 -22.43
CA GLY A 104 3.58 3.77 -23.71
C GLY A 104 4.43 2.50 -23.64
N VAL A 105 4.26 1.67 -22.60
CA VAL A 105 4.94 0.37 -22.53
C VAL A 105 4.43 -0.51 -23.69
N PRO A 106 5.30 -1.01 -24.58
CA PRO A 106 4.86 -1.81 -25.72
C PRO A 106 4.18 -3.10 -25.28
N ALA A 107 3.07 -3.48 -25.93
CA ALA A 107 2.27 -4.66 -25.59
C ALA A 107 3.06 -5.99 -25.64
N GLY A 108 4.20 -6.04 -26.34
CA GLY A 108 5.09 -7.21 -26.40
C GLY A 108 6.13 -7.30 -25.29
N TRP A 109 6.26 -6.28 -24.43
CA TRP A 109 7.25 -6.28 -23.37
C TRP A 109 6.74 -7.05 -22.15
N ARG A 110 7.57 -7.95 -21.61
CA ARG A 110 7.28 -8.63 -20.36
C ARG A 110 7.65 -7.74 -19.16
N LEU A 111 6.66 -7.04 -18.62
CA LEU A 111 6.81 -6.28 -17.37
C LEU A 111 7.20 -7.22 -16.23
N ARG A 112 8.36 -6.94 -15.60
CA ARG A 112 8.81 -7.66 -14.40
C ARG A 112 8.30 -7.00 -13.12
N THR A 113 8.29 -5.68 -13.10
CA THR A 113 7.85 -4.87 -11.95
C THR A 113 7.24 -3.58 -12.48
N PHE A 114 6.05 -3.24 -11.99
CA PHE A 114 5.40 -1.97 -12.28
C PHE A 114 4.96 -1.35 -10.96
N VAL A 115 5.60 -0.23 -10.61
CA VAL A 115 5.29 0.51 -9.38
C VAL A 115 4.67 1.83 -9.79
N ARG A 116 3.42 2.04 -9.40
CA ARG A 116 2.74 3.33 -9.52
C ARG A 116 2.25 3.75 -8.16
N GLY A 117 3.09 4.48 -7.47
CA GLY A 117 2.84 4.98 -6.12
C GLY A 117 3.53 6.32 -5.94
N THR A 118 3.45 6.84 -4.73
CA THR A 118 4.22 8.04 -4.38
C THR A 118 5.57 7.59 -3.85
N LEU A 119 6.64 7.97 -4.56
CA LEU A 119 8.01 7.80 -4.12
C LEU A 119 8.36 8.93 -3.15
N ARG A 120 8.84 8.59 -1.95
CA ARG A 120 9.26 9.54 -0.91
C ARG A 120 10.70 9.27 -0.52
N LEU A 121 11.42 10.31 -0.11
CA LEU A 121 12.76 10.16 0.46
C LEU A 121 12.69 9.42 1.80
N ALA A 122 13.78 8.73 2.15
CA ALA A 122 13.91 8.06 3.45
C ALA A 122 13.65 9.02 4.63
N GLY A 123 12.96 8.52 5.65
CA GLY A 123 12.54 9.29 6.83
C GLY A 123 11.20 10.03 6.68
N TRP A 124 10.53 9.89 5.53
CA TRP A 124 9.21 10.47 5.31
C TRP A 124 8.16 9.85 6.23
N GLN A 125 8.11 8.52 6.32
CA GLN A 125 7.14 7.79 7.11
C GLN A 125 7.22 8.18 8.59
N ASP A 126 8.43 8.30 9.10
CA ASP A 126 8.70 8.75 10.47
C ASP A 126 8.23 10.19 10.69
N ALA A 127 8.56 11.10 9.77
CA ALA A 127 8.12 12.49 9.84
C ALA A 127 6.59 12.64 9.77
N TRP A 128 5.88 11.69 9.15
CA TRP A 128 4.44 11.75 8.92
C TRP A 128 3.60 10.96 9.93
N GLN A 129 4.20 10.30 10.94
CA GLN A 129 3.47 9.49 11.92
C GLN A 129 2.30 10.22 12.59
N ARG A 130 2.45 11.51 12.90
CA ARG A 130 1.38 12.33 13.49
C ARG A 130 0.20 12.54 12.53
N VAL A 131 0.49 12.74 11.26
CA VAL A 131 -0.56 12.84 10.22
C VAL A 131 -1.26 11.50 10.07
N PHE A 132 -0.54 10.38 10.10
CA PHE A 132 -1.16 9.06 10.04
C PHE A 132 -2.05 8.79 11.25
N ALA A 133 -1.62 9.17 12.45
CA ALA A 133 -2.43 9.07 13.66
C ALA A 133 -3.72 9.89 13.54
N MET A 134 -3.64 11.11 13.00
CA MET A 134 -4.82 11.94 12.73
C MET A 134 -5.73 11.30 11.68
N VAL A 135 -5.20 10.78 10.57
CA VAL A 135 -6.02 10.09 9.55
C VAL A 135 -6.73 8.87 10.14
N LYS A 136 -6.04 8.11 11.01
CA LYS A 136 -6.60 6.95 11.71
C LYS A 136 -7.65 7.29 12.77
N SER A 137 -7.70 8.54 13.26
CA SER A 137 -8.70 8.94 14.26
C SER A 137 -10.08 9.20 13.64
N GLY A 138 -10.21 9.16 12.31
CA GLY A 138 -11.49 9.22 11.63
C GLY A 138 -12.07 7.83 11.34
N ASP A 139 -13.38 7.77 11.19
CA ASP A 139 -14.11 6.54 10.86
C ASP A 139 -14.94 6.70 9.57
N ALA A 140 -15.81 5.71 9.29
CA ALA A 140 -16.64 5.66 8.09
C ALA A 140 -17.72 6.76 8.06
N GLU A 141 -18.16 7.26 9.22
CA GLU A 141 -19.18 8.31 9.35
C GLU A 141 -18.52 9.69 9.40
N GLU A 142 -17.40 9.83 10.10
CA GLU A 142 -16.61 11.07 10.19
C GLU A 142 -15.14 10.84 9.88
N SER A 143 -14.79 10.94 8.60
CA SER A 143 -13.38 10.89 8.20
C SER A 143 -12.59 12.07 8.80
N ALA A 144 -11.36 11.80 9.22
CA ALA A 144 -10.45 12.84 9.72
C ALA A 144 -10.23 13.96 8.68
N MET A 145 -10.23 13.61 7.39
CA MET A 145 -10.15 14.57 6.29
C MET A 145 -11.36 15.51 6.27
N ALA A 146 -12.58 14.98 6.44
CA ALA A 146 -13.79 15.79 6.47
C ALA A 146 -13.75 16.82 7.61
N ARG A 147 -13.24 16.44 8.80
CA ARG A 147 -13.03 17.37 9.92
C ARG A 147 -11.95 18.41 9.61
N CYS A 148 -10.80 17.98 9.09
CA CYS A 148 -9.67 18.86 8.76
C CYS A 148 -9.99 19.87 7.65
N VAL A 149 -11.00 19.62 6.83
CA VAL A 149 -11.45 20.57 5.78
C VAL A 149 -12.66 21.39 6.26
N SER A 150 -13.67 20.74 6.84
CA SER A 150 -14.93 21.39 7.19
C SER A 150 -14.79 22.37 8.35
N LEU A 151 -13.96 22.04 9.36
CA LEU A 151 -13.79 22.91 10.52
C LEU A 151 -13.09 24.23 10.15
N PRO A 152 -12.01 24.25 9.34
CA PRO A 152 -11.48 25.50 8.81
C PRO A 152 -12.50 26.32 8.02
N VAL A 153 -13.32 25.67 7.18
CA VAL A 153 -14.38 26.37 6.45
C VAL A 153 -15.40 26.99 7.40
N ALA A 154 -15.85 26.25 8.42
CA ALA A 154 -16.77 26.76 9.43
C ALA A 154 -16.18 27.95 10.22
N CYS A 155 -14.89 27.88 10.59
CA CYS A 155 -14.19 29.00 11.22
C CYS A 155 -14.19 30.24 10.32
N GLY A 156 -13.84 30.09 9.04
CA GLY A 156 -13.83 31.17 8.06
C GLY A 156 -15.22 31.80 7.85
N VAL A 157 -16.26 30.96 7.75
CA VAL A 157 -17.66 31.43 7.65
C VAL A 157 -18.06 32.23 8.90
N ASN A 158 -17.74 31.76 10.09
CA ASN A 158 -18.04 32.48 11.35
C ASN A 158 -17.30 33.83 11.42
N ARG A 159 -16.08 33.93 10.91
CA ARG A 159 -15.37 35.22 10.81
C ARG A 159 -16.07 36.19 9.87
N ILE A 160 -16.57 35.71 8.72
CA ILE A 160 -17.35 36.54 7.78
C ILE A 160 -18.65 37.01 8.45
N LEU A 161 -19.41 36.10 9.06
CA LEU A 161 -20.68 36.41 9.71
C LEU A 161 -20.54 37.38 10.90
N SER A 162 -19.39 37.35 11.59
CA SER A 162 -19.08 38.29 12.68
C SER A 162 -18.43 39.60 12.21
N GLY A 163 -18.28 39.82 10.90
CA GLY A 163 -17.66 41.03 10.34
C GLY A 163 -16.14 41.10 10.52
N ARG A 164 -15.50 40.02 10.98
CA ARG A 164 -14.04 39.91 11.16
C ARG A 164 -13.30 39.54 9.88
N ALA A 165 -14.00 39.15 8.83
CA ALA A 165 -13.44 38.89 7.50
C ALA A 165 -14.42 39.30 6.39
N ALA A 166 -13.89 39.68 5.22
CA ALA A 166 -14.70 39.93 4.05
C ALA A 166 -15.00 38.63 3.28
N PRO A 167 -16.18 38.50 2.63
CA PRO A 167 -16.43 37.40 1.70
C PRO A 167 -15.44 37.40 0.53
N GLY A 168 -14.96 36.21 0.14
CA GLY A 168 -14.08 36.03 -1.03
C GLY A 168 -12.82 35.22 -0.71
N LEU A 169 -11.85 35.26 -1.63
CA LEU A 169 -10.54 34.64 -1.42
C LEU A 169 -9.75 35.47 -0.42
N ALA A 170 -9.48 34.90 0.75
CA ALA A 170 -8.69 35.52 1.80
C ALA A 170 -7.69 34.52 2.39
N CYS A 171 -6.56 35.03 2.88
CA CYS A 171 -5.70 34.22 3.75
C CYS A 171 -6.45 33.96 5.07
N ALA A 172 -6.27 32.77 5.63
CA ALA A 172 -6.93 32.39 6.88
C ALA A 172 -6.52 33.33 8.03
N ALA A 173 -5.24 33.61 8.15
CA ALA A 173 -4.68 34.54 9.13
C ALA A 173 -3.58 35.39 8.48
N THR A 174 -3.50 36.65 8.89
CA THR A 174 -2.47 37.60 8.48
C THR A 174 -1.66 38.15 9.67
N THR A 175 -2.16 37.93 10.90
CA THR A 175 -1.43 38.22 12.14
C THR A 175 -1.30 36.97 13.01
N ALA A 176 -0.43 37.03 14.03
CA ALA A 176 -0.27 35.95 15.00
C ALA A 176 -1.55 35.73 15.81
N GLU A 177 -2.20 36.81 16.25
CA GLU A 177 -3.45 36.75 17.01
C GLU A 177 -4.57 36.08 16.21
N GLU A 178 -4.68 36.39 14.92
CA GLU A 178 -5.62 35.70 14.05
C GLU A 178 -5.29 34.22 13.95
N ALA A 179 -4.02 33.86 13.77
CA ALA A 179 -3.60 32.46 13.72
C ALA A 179 -3.95 31.71 15.01
N ASP A 180 -3.75 32.33 16.18
CA ASP A 180 -4.10 31.76 17.47
C ASP A 180 -5.62 31.51 17.58
N GLU A 181 -6.47 32.44 17.15
CA GLU A 181 -7.93 32.25 17.13
C GLU A 181 -8.34 31.04 16.27
N TRP A 182 -7.69 30.84 15.12
CA TRP A 182 -7.92 29.68 14.28
C TRP A 182 -7.49 28.39 14.97
N LEU A 183 -6.29 28.37 15.56
CA LEU A 183 -5.76 27.21 16.27
C LEU A 183 -6.62 26.86 17.49
N GLU A 184 -7.08 27.85 18.26
CA GLU A 184 -8.00 27.66 19.39
C GLU A 184 -9.34 27.07 18.94
N PHE A 185 -9.93 27.60 17.87
CA PHE A 185 -11.18 27.07 17.32
C PHE A 185 -11.02 25.60 16.93
N LEU A 186 -9.97 25.27 16.18
CA LEU A 186 -9.73 23.91 15.71
C LEU A 186 -9.42 22.96 16.87
N ASN A 187 -8.64 23.41 17.86
CA ASN A 187 -8.34 22.67 19.08
C ASN A 187 -9.60 22.38 19.91
N GLY A 188 -10.52 23.35 20.02
CA GLY A 188 -11.83 23.17 20.65
C GLY A 188 -12.72 22.14 19.96
N HIS A 189 -12.43 21.79 18.70
CA HIS A 189 -13.12 20.75 17.92
C HIS A 189 -12.29 19.47 17.77
N GLY A 190 -11.28 19.27 18.61
CA GLY A 190 -10.49 18.03 18.69
C GLY A 190 -9.37 17.91 17.66
N LEU A 191 -9.04 18.98 16.93
CA LEU A 191 -7.84 19.05 16.10
C LEU A 191 -6.71 19.67 16.92
N HIS A 192 -5.93 18.82 17.59
CA HIS A 192 -4.83 19.26 18.44
C HIS A 192 -3.55 19.53 17.64
N PHE A 193 -2.82 20.57 18.01
CA PHE A 193 -1.57 20.97 17.38
C PHE A 193 -0.46 21.05 18.42
N GLU A 194 0.76 20.65 18.02
CA GLU A 194 1.98 20.90 18.79
C GLU A 194 2.97 21.64 17.91
N PHE A 195 3.49 22.76 18.41
CA PHE A 195 4.61 23.45 17.78
C PHE A 195 5.93 22.82 18.25
N HIS A 196 6.82 22.53 17.30
CA HIS A 196 8.16 22.01 17.58
C HIS A 196 9.18 22.89 16.86
N GLU A 197 9.99 23.60 17.62
CA GLU A 197 11.14 24.32 17.09
C GLU A 197 12.28 23.31 16.89
N ARG A 198 12.72 23.13 15.64
CA ARG A 198 13.96 22.39 15.37
C ARG A 198 15.13 23.33 15.66
N MET A 199 15.77 23.13 16.82
CA MET A 199 17.11 23.69 17.10
C MET A 199 18.18 23.04 16.22
#